data_AF-B4P071-F1
#
_entry.id   AF-B4P071-F1
#
_cell.length_a   1.000
_cell.length_b   1.000
_cell.length_c   1.000
_cell.angle_alpha   90.00
_cell.angle_beta   90.00
_cell.angle_gamma   90.00
#
_symmetry.space_group_name_H-M   'P 1'
#
loop_
_entity.id
_entity.type
_entity.pdbx_description
1 polymer ?
#
loop_
_entity_poly.entity_id
_entity_poly.type
_entity_poly.pdbx_seq_one_letter_code
_entity_poly.pdbx_strand_id
1 'polypeptide(L)'
;MNPTVYLSCLVVFSLFYLGKAQAENDDEFATEKQRLLRVYGDSSVDEATRYRNVDDLVKFYDKYSTLLPLKPDLTQRAQDLVRRYKEESARVVLVDGAPAQGGFWLPLVKLLIVQLGVEIASEGFKRAIES
;
A
#
# COMPACT_ATOMS: atom_id res chain seq x y z
N MET A 1 38.57 -26.70 -10.11
CA MET A 1 37.70 -25.50 -10.12
C MET A 1 37.98 -24.75 -8.82
N ASN A 2 38.49 -23.51 -8.87
CA ASN A 2 38.97 -22.80 -7.68
C ASN A 2 37.79 -22.26 -6.85
N PRO A 3 37.64 -22.64 -5.56
CA PRO A 3 36.51 -22.21 -4.73
C PRO A 3 36.47 -20.69 -4.50
N THR A 4 37.62 -20.02 -4.52
CA THR A 4 37.73 -18.56 -4.38
C THR A 4 37.01 -17.80 -5.50
N VAL A 5 37.07 -18.31 -6.75
CA VAL A 5 36.37 -17.71 -7.88
C VAL A 5 34.85 -17.85 -7.70
N TYR A 6 34.39 -19.00 -7.21
CA TYR A 6 32.96 -19.25 -6.97
C TYR A 6 32.38 -18.32 -5.90
N LEU A 7 33.09 -18.12 -4.78
CA LEU A 7 32.68 -17.17 -3.73
C LEU A 7 32.65 -15.73 -4.25
N SER A 8 33.66 -15.32 -5.04
CA SER A 8 33.68 -13.97 -5.62
C SER A 8 32.49 -13.72 -6.56
N CYS A 9 32.13 -14.71 -7.39
CA CYS A 9 30.96 -14.60 -8.27
C CYS A 9 29.66 -14.53 -7.47
N LEU A 10 29.47 -15.38 -6.45
CA LEU A 10 28.24 -15.37 -5.63
C LEU A 10 28.01 -14.04 -4.93
N VAL A 11 29.05 -13.42 -4.36
CA VAL A 11 28.93 -12.12 -3.68
C VAL A 11 28.56 -11.02 -4.69
N VAL A 12 29.19 -11.00 -5.86
CA VAL A 12 28.90 -10.00 -6.91
C VAL A 12 27.46 -10.16 -7.41
N PHE A 13 27.00 -11.38 -7.68
CA PHE A 13 25.60 -11.63 -8.07
C PHE A 13 24.64 -11.20 -6.96
N SER A 14 24.92 -11.55 -5.70
CA SER A 14 24.05 -11.19 -4.57
C SER A 14 23.91 -9.67 -4.41
N LEU A 15 25.00 -8.92 -4.53
CA LEU A 15 24.96 -7.45 -4.48
C LEU A 15 24.24 -6.84 -5.69
N PHE A 16 24.42 -7.40 -6.90
CA PHE A 16 23.73 -6.93 -8.11
C PHE A 16 22.22 -7.18 -8.06
N TYR A 17 21.79 -8.37 -7.60
CA TYR A 17 20.38 -8.69 -7.43
C TYR A 17 19.75 -7.85 -6.32
N LEU A 18 20.45 -7.62 -5.21
CA LEU A 18 19.94 -6.77 -4.13
C LEU A 18 19.80 -5.30 -4.59
N GLY A 19 20.80 -4.78 -5.32
CA GLY A 19 20.76 -3.41 -5.86
C GLY A 19 19.68 -3.23 -6.93
N LYS A 20 19.49 -4.21 -7.81
CA LYS A 20 18.41 -4.18 -8.81
C LYS A 20 17.03 -4.31 -8.19
N ALA A 21 16.86 -5.22 -7.22
CA ALA A 21 15.60 -5.39 -6.51
C ALA A 21 15.22 -4.12 -5.73
N GLN A 22 16.19 -3.43 -5.14
CA GLN A 22 15.95 -2.16 -4.47
C GLN A 22 15.57 -1.05 -5.46
N ALA A 23 16.31 -0.91 -6.57
CA ALA A 23 16.00 0.12 -7.58
C ALA A 23 14.63 -0.10 -8.24
N GLU A 24 14.28 -1.34 -8.57
CA GLU A 24 12.96 -1.69 -9.13
C GLU A 24 11.84 -1.40 -8.13
N ASN A 25 12.06 -1.69 -6.85
CA ASN A 25 11.13 -1.39 -5.77
C ASN A 25 10.96 0.13 -5.57
N ASP A 26 12.03 0.91 -5.62
CA ASP A 26 11.98 2.38 -5.50
C ASP A 26 11.20 3.03 -6.66
N ASP A 27 11.40 2.55 -7.89
CA ASP A 27 10.67 3.01 -9.09
C ASP A 27 9.17 2.65 -9.02
N GLU A 28 8.86 1.40 -8.61
CA GLU A 28 7.48 0.94 -8.42
C GLU A 28 6.79 1.73 -7.29
N PHE A 29 7.48 1.95 -6.17
CA PHE A 29 7.00 2.76 -5.06
C PHE A 29 6.65 4.18 -5.51
N ALA A 30 7.55 4.86 -6.23
CA ALA A 30 7.32 6.21 -6.70
C ALA A 30 6.13 6.28 -7.67
N THR A 31 6.04 5.32 -8.60
CA THR A 31 4.98 5.24 -9.61
C THR A 31 3.62 5.00 -8.98
N GLU A 32 3.49 3.98 -8.12
CA GLU A 32 2.22 3.65 -7.47
C GLU A 32 1.81 4.73 -6.46
N LYS A 33 2.76 5.33 -5.74
CA LYS A 33 2.48 6.47 -4.87
C LYS A 33 1.89 7.63 -5.66
N GLN A 34 2.48 7.99 -6.81
CA GLN A 34 1.97 9.07 -7.64
C GLN A 34 0.59 8.74 -8.23
N ARG A 35 0.37 7.50 -8.66
CA ARG A 35 -0.93 7.03 -9.15
C ARG A 35 -2.00 7.18 -8.07
N LEU A 36 -1.77 6.68 -6.86
CA LEU A 36 -2.72 6.77 -5.75
C LEU A 36 -2.91 8.22 -5.28
N LEU A 37 -1.86 9.03 -5.29
CA LEU A 37 -1.97 10.45 -4.95
C LEU A 37 -2.90 11.21 -5.92
N ARG A 38 -2.92 10.87 -7.21
CA ARG A 38 -3.90 11.42 -8.16
C ARG A 38 -5.32 10.99 -7.85
N VAL A 39 -5.53 9.75 -7.39
CA VAL A 39 -6.87 9.24 -7.05
C VAL A 39 -7.41 9.90 -5.77
N TYR A 40 -6.59 9.96 -4.71
CA TYR A 40 -7.04 10.40 -3.39
C TYR A 40 -6.81 11.89 -3.11
N GLY A 41 -5.88 12.52 -3.80
CA GLY A 41 -5.52 13.92 -3.58
C GLY A 41 -6.06 14.91 -4.60
N ASP A 42 -6.59 14.44 -5.74
CA ASP A 42 -7.30 15.29 -6.69
C ASP A 42 -8.76 15.47 -6.26
N SER A 43 -9.18 16.72 -6.04
CA SER A 43 -10.54 17.07 -5.65
C SER A 43 -11.58 16.81 -6.74
N SER A 44 -11.17 16.65 -8.01
CA SER A 44 -12.05 16.33 -9.13
C SER A 44 -12.42 14.85 -9.22
N VAL A 45 -11.70 13.97 -8.51
CA VAL A 45 -11.98 12.53 -8.48
C VAL A 45 -13.13 12.27 -7.51
N ASP A 46 -14.18 11.62 -8.02
CA ASP A 46 -15.38 11.30 -7.24
C ASP A 46 -15.13 10.20 -6.20
N GLU A 47 -16.00 10.15 -5.19
CA GLU A 47 -15.90 9.19 -4.09
C GLU A 47 -16.01 7.72 -4.57
N ALA A 48 -16.81 7.43 -5.60
CA ALA A 48 -16.95 6.08 -6.11
C ALA A 48 -15.68 5.60 -6.81
N THR A 49 -14.97 6.49 -7.52
CA THR A 49 -13.64 6.19 -8.08
C THR A 49 -12.63 5.90 -6.97
N ARG A 50 -12.59 6.70 -5.89
CA ARG A 50 -11.72 6.42 -4.73
C ARG A 50 -12.07 5.10 -4.04
N TYR A 51 -13.35 4.82 -3.89
CA TYR A 51 -13.85 3.58 -3.30
C TYR A 51 -13.43 2.34 -4.09
N ARG A 52 -13.45 2.41 -5.43
CA ARG A 52 -13.00 1.32 -6.31
C ARG A 52 -11.49 1.05 -6.22
N ASN A 53 -10.69 2.05 -5.87
CA ASN A 53 -9.24 1.95 -5.74
C ASN A 53 -8.77 1.56 -4.32
N VAL A 54 -9.68 1.30 -3.38
CA VAL A 54 -9.30 0.94 -1.99
C VAL A 54 -8.40 -0.29 -1.95
N ASP A 55 -8.67 -1.30 -2.77
CA ASP A 55 -7.88 -2.53 -2.81
C ASP A 55 -6.42 -2.25 -3.20
N ASP A 56 -6.20 -1.31 -4.12
CA ASP A 56 -4.86 -0.89 -4.54
C ASP A 56 -4.18 -0.04 -3.47
N LEU A 57 -4.93 0.84 -2.79
CA LEU A 57 -4.40 1.62 -1.66
C LEU A 57 -3.96 0.70 -0.51
N VAL A 58 -4.75 -0.33 -0.18
CA VAL A 58 -4.41 -1.31 0.86
C VAL A 58 -3.16 -2.10 0.46
N LYS A 59 -3.07 -2.59 -0.79
CA LYS A 59 -1.88 -3.30 -1.29
C LYS A 59 -0.63 -2.42 -1.25
N PHE A 60 -0.76 -1.17 -1.65
CA PHE A 60 0.34 -0.20 -1.61
C PHE A 60 0.81 0.03 -0.18
N TYR A 61 -0.12 0.24 0.76
CA TYR A 61 0.22 0.39 2.17
C TYR A 61 0.89 -0.86 2.74
N ASP A 62 0.38 -2.05 2.43
CA ASP A 62 0.99 -3.31 2.88
C ASP A 62 2.43 -3.46 2.40
N LYS A 63 2.70 -3.13 1.13
CA LYS A 63 4.01 -3.29 0.52
C LYS A 63 5.01 -2.22 0.97
N TYR A 64 4.55 -0.98 1.16
CA TYR A 64 5.43 0.18 1.32
C TYR A 64 5.22 0.98 2.61
N SER A 65 4.44 0.49 3.58
CA SER A 65 4.16 1.20 4.84
C SER A 65 5.41 1.70 5.55
N THR A 66 6.52 0.97 5.48
CA THR A 66 7.81 1.34 6.09
C THR A 66 8.52 2.51 5.40
N LEU A 67 8.19 2.78 4.13
CA LEU A 67 8.75 3.87 3.33
C LEU A 67 7.91 5.14 3.39
N LEU A 68 6.70 5.10 3.97
CA LEU A 68 5.81 6.24 4.03
C LEU A 68 6.10 7.10 5.27
N PRO A 69 6.46 8.39 5.09
CA PRO A 69 6.74 9.31 6.21
C PRO A 69 5.43 9.86 6.81
N LEU A 70 4.53 8.97 7.25
CA LEU A 70 3.25 9.34 7.87
C LEU A 70 3.43 9.76 9.33
N LYS A 71 2.55 10.64 9.80
CA LYS A 71 2.46 10.95 11.23
C LYS A 71 2.08 9.69 12.03
N PRO A 72 2.52 9.57 13.29
CA PRO A 72 2.18 8.42 14.13
C PRO A 72 0.67 8.13 14.20
N ASP A 73 -0.17 9.17 14.25
CA ASP A 73 -1.63 9.01 14.29
C ASP A 73 -2.20 8.41 12.99
N LEU A 74 -1.74 8.88 11.83
CA LEU A 74 -2.14 8.36 10.52
C LEU A 74 -1.64 6.93 10.31
N THR A 75 -0.40 6.64 10.73
CA THR A 75 0.16 5.29 10.69
C THR A 75 -0.70 4.32 11.50
N GLN A 76 -1.06 4.67 12.74
CA GLN A 76 -1.88 3.81 13.58
C GLN A 76 -3.28 3.59 13.00
N ARG A 77 -3.92 4.65 12.48
CA ARG A 77 -5.23 4.56 11.83
C ARG A 77 -5.19 3.71 10.57
N ALA A 78 -4.14 3.85 9.74
CA ALA A 78 -3.95 3.05 8.55
C ALA A 78 -3.78 1.56 8.88
N GLN A 79 -2.95 1.23 9.88
CA GLN A 79 -2.77 -0.14 10.34
C GLN A 79 -4.09 -0.77 10.83
N ASP A 80 -4.88 -0.04 11.63
CA ASP A 80 -6.17 -0.56 12.13
C ASP A 80 -7.16 -0.81 10.99
N LEU A 81 -7.29 0.14 10.05
CA LEU A 81 -8.20 -0.01 8.91
C LEU A 81 -7.77 -1.12 7.96
N VAL A 82 -6.47 -1.24 7.66
CA VAL A 82 -5.94 -2.31 6.80
C VAL A 82 -6.13 -3.68 7.46
N ARG A 83 -5.93 -3.79 8.77
CA ARG A 83 -6.23 -5.01 9.52
C ARG A 83 -7.71 -5.38 9.40
N ARG A 84 -8.63 -4.47 9.72
CA ARG A 84 -10.08 -4.71 9.61
C ARG A 84 -10.50 -5.05 8.19
N TYR A 85 -9.90 -4.39 7.20
CA TYR A 85 -10.15 -4.66 5.79
C TYR A 85 -9.81 -6.10 5.42
N LYS A 86 -8.66 -6.60 5.87
CA LYS A 86 -8.24 -7.99 5.64
C LYS A 86 -9.14 -8.99 6.36
N GLU A 87 -9.50 -8.71 7.62
CA GLU A 87 -10.42 -9.55 8.40
C GLU A 87 -11.79 -9.66 7.73
N GLU A 88 -12.37 -8.53 7.28
CA GLU A 88 -13.66 -8.54 6.58
C GLU A 88 -13.56 -9.15 5.18
N SER A 89 -12.47 -8.90 4.44
CA SER A 89 -12.24 -9.51 3.13
C SER A 89 -12.10 -11.03 3.22
N ALA A 90 -11.44 -11.54 4.27
CA ALA A 90 -11.31 -12.97 4.52
C ALA A 90 -12.66 -13.63 4.85
N ARG A 91 -13.61 -12.90 5.45
CA ARG A 91 -14.96 -13.40 5.74
C ARG A 91 -15.86 -13.45 4.51
N VAL A 92 -15.60 -12.61 3.50
CA VAL A 92 -16.31 -12.64 2.21
C VAL A 92 -15.94 -13.88 1.40
N VAL A 93 -14.74 -14.44 1.59
CA VAL A 93 -14.34 -15.69 0.93
C VAL A 93 -15.28 -16.80 1.40
N LEU A 94 -15.93 -17.44 0.43
CA LEU A 94 -16.95 -18.45 0.65
C LEU A 94 -16.38 -19.60 1.51
N VAL A 95 -16.98 -19.85 2.68
CA VAL A 95 -16.81 -21.11 3.40
C VAL A 95 -17.97 -22.00 2.94
N ASP A 96 -17.67 -23.14 2.34
CA ASP A 96 -18.67 -24.08 1.80
C ASP A 96 -19.65 -23.48 0.78
N GLY A 97 -19.19 -22.55 -0.05
CA GLY A 97 -19.99 -21.96 -1.14
C GLY A 97 -21.00 -20.89 -0.70
N ALA A 98 -21.13 -20.64 0.60
CA ALA A 98 -21.87 -19.49 1.13
C ALA A 98 -20.88 -18.43 1.63
N PRO A 99 -21.15 -17.13 1.43
CA PRO A 99 -20.42 -16.11 2.15
C PRO A 99 -20.62 -16.41 3.64
N ALA A 100 -19.53 -16.59 4.40
CA ALA A 100 -19.69 -16.50 5.85
C ALA A 100 -20.40 -15.16 6.10
N GLN A 101 -21.31 -15.09 7.07
CA GLN A 101 -22.16 -13.91 7.30
C GLN A 101 -21.35 -12.64 7.73
N GLY A 102 -20.04 -12.61 7.50
CA GLY A 102 -19.11 -11.50 7.71
C GLY A 102 -18.62 -10.92 6.38
N GLY A 103 -18.59 -9.60 6.29
CA GLY A 103 -18.49 -8.87 5.03
C GLY A 103 -19.47 -7.71 4.96
N PHE A 104 -20.49 -7.69 5.82
CA PHE A 104 -21.41 -6.56 5.98
C PHE A 104 -20.67 -5.25 6.28
N TRP A 105 -19.57 -5.32 7.05
CA TRP A 105 -18.78 -4.14 7.41
C TRP A 105 -17.77 -3.75 6.33
N LEU A 106 -17.48 -4.60 5.34
CA LEU A 106 -16.47 -4.33 4.32
C LEU A 106 -16.73 -2.99 3.59
N PRO A 107 -17.96 -2.66 3.13
CA PRO A 107 -18.22 -1.37 2.52
C PRO A 107 -17.94 -0.18 3.45
N LEU A 108 -18.26 -0.32 4.73
CA LEU A 108 -18.01 0.73 5.72
C LEU A 108 -16.52 0.90 5.98
N VAL A 109 -15.76 -0.18 6.08
CA VAL A 109 -14.30 -0.13 6.20
C VAL A 109 -13.69 0.52 4.95
N LYS A 110 -14.18 0.20 3.74
CA LYS A 110 -13.73 0.85 2.50
C LYS A 110 -13.98 2.36 2.51
N LEU A 111 -15.13 2.83 2.99
CA LEU A 111 -15.41 4.27 3.12
C LEU A 111 -14.45 4.96 4.10
N LEU A 112 -14.14 4.32 5.24
CA LEU A 112 -13.16 4.86 6.19
C LEU A 112 -11.75 4.92 5.59
N ILE A 113 -11.37 3.93 4.79
CA ILE A 113 -10.09 3.95 4.06
C ILE A 113 -10.06 5.07 3.03
N VAL A 114 -11.16 5.32 2.32
CA VAL A 114 -11.26 6.46 1.38
C VAL A 114 -11.02 7.78 2.12
N GLN A 115 -11.68 8.00 3.26
CA GLN A 115 -11.49 9.21 4.06
C GLN A 115 -10.03 9.37 4.52
N LEU A 116 -9.43 8.30 5.04
CA LEU A 116 -8.03 8.32 5.47
C LEU A 116 -7.07 8.55 4.29
N GLY A 117 -7.34 7.96 3.12
CA GLY A 117 -6.54 8.14 1.91
C GLY A 117 -6.54 9.60 1.44
N VAL A 118 -7.70 10.26 1.46
CA VAL A 118 -7.82 11.70 1.15
C VAL A 118 -7.06 12.54 2.17
N GLU A 119 -7.16 12.22 3.46
CA GLU A 119 -6.45 12.91 4.53
C GLU A 119 -4.92 12.78 4.35
N ILE A 120 -4.40 11.56 4.16
CA ILE A 120 -2.99 11.29 3.89
C ILE A 120 -2.50 12.04 2.65
N ALA A 121 -3.27 12.01 1.56
CA ALA A 121 -2.94 12.74 0.34
C ALA A 121 -2.85 14.25 0.60
N SER A 122 -3.82 14.81 1.32
CA SER A 122 -3.85 16.23 1.66
C SER A 122 -2.68 16.66 2.55
N GLU A 123 -2.26 15.81 3.49
CA GLU A 123 -1.10 16.08 4.35
C GLU A 123 0.22 15.96 3.57
N GLY A 124 0.34 14.95 2.70
CA GLY A 124 1.50 14.77 1.83
C GLY A 124 1.70 15.96 0.89
N PHE A 125 0.62 16.50 0.33
CA PHE A 125 0.66 17.73 -0.47
C PHE A 125 1.10 18.96 0.34
N LYS A 126 0.59 19.13 1.57
CA LYS A 126 1.03 20.24 2.43
C LYS A 126 2.54 20.20 2.69
N ARG A 127 3.09 19.02 2.98
CA ARG A 127 4.54 18.85 3.20
C ARG A 127 5.39 19.09 1.96
N ALA A 128 4.89 18.76 0.77
CA ALA A 128 5.60 19.03 -0.48
C ALA A 128 5.62 20.51 -0.87
N ILE A 129 4.66 21.32 -0.36
CA ILE A 129 4.59 22.77 -0.60
C ILE A 129 5.37 23.54 0.47
N GLU A 130 5.47 23.01 1.70
CA GLU A 130 6.21 23.64 2.81
C GLU A 130 7.72 23.36 2.81
N SER A 131 8.22 22.46 1.96
CA SER A 131 9.66 22.17 1.81
C SER A 131 10.28 22.91 0.63
#